data_AF-A0A6N1DUE5-F1
#
_entry.id   AF-A0A6N1DUE5-F1
#
_cell.length_a   1.000
_cell.length_b   1.000
_cell.length_c   1.000
_cell.angle_alpha   90.00
_cell.angle_beta   90.00
_cell.angle_gamma   90.00
#
_symmetry.space_group_name_H-M   'P 1'
#
loop_
_entity.id
_entity.type
_entity.pdbx_description
1 polymer ?
#
loop_
_entity_poly.entity_id
_entity_poly.type
_entity_poly.pdbx_seq_one_letter_code
_entity_poly.pdbx_strand_id
1 'polypeptide(L)' 'MFDWLMWFTRLDNSKMFALVLFFVTFVVILLYVFSGKKRGQRLESYKYIPFEDDEDRVPGRHHKGPKHERNE' A
#
# COMPACT_ATOMS: atom_id res chain seq x y z
N MET A 1 16.90 11.25 -40.26
CA MET A 1 16.95 10.35 -39.07
C MET A 1 16.30 10.94 -37.81
N PHE A 2 16.13 12.27 -37.70
CA PHE A 2 15.31 12.92 -36.65
C PHE A 2 13.93 13.36 -37.17
N ASP A 3 13.52 12.88 -38.34
CA ASP A 3 12.28 13.29 -39.00
C ASP A 3 11.03 12.98 -38.18
N TRP A 4 11.09 11.93 -37.35
CA TRP A 4 10.04 11.59 -36.40
C TRP A 4 9.91 12.62 -35.25
N LEU A 5 11.02 13.22 -34.80
CA LEU A 5 11.04 14.29 -33.79
C LEU A 5 10.55 15.62 -34.38
N MET A 6 10.90 15.92 -35.63
CA MET A 6 10.33 17.06 -36.37
C MET A 6 8.84 16.87 -36.65
N TRP A 7 8.39 15.63 -36.86
CA TRP A 7 6.98 15.29 -36.96
C TRP A 7 6.24 15.49 -35.61
N PHE A 8 6.89 15.19 -34.48
CA PHE A 8 6.33 15.41 -33.14
C PHE A 8 6.05 16.89 -32.83
N THR A 9 6.88 17.81 -33.31
CA THR A 9 6.68 19.27 -33.15
C THR A 9 5.72 19.89 -34.16
N ARG A 10 5.19 19.12 -35.14
CA ARG A 10 4.12 19.60 -36.02
C ARG A 10 2.79 19.63 -35.27
N LEU A 11 2.40 20.82 -34.83
CA LEU A 11 1.13 21.14 -34.14
C LEU A 11 -0.13 20.79 -34.94
N ASP A 12 0.00 20.46 -36.23
CA ASP A 12 -1.08 20.02 -37.11
C ASP A 12 -1.82 18.78 -36.53
N ASN A 13 -1.08 17.85 -35.93
CA ASN A 13 -1.64 16.66 -35.28
C ASN A 13 -1.90 16.83 -33.78
N SER A 14 -1.85 18.06 -33.25
CA SER A 14 -1.94 18.36 -31.81
C SER A 14 -3.20 17.79 -31.15
N LYS A 15 -4.33 17.72 -31.87
CA LYS A 15 -5.59 17.17 -31.36
C LYS A 15 -5.50 15.67 -31.08
N MET A 16 -4.95 14.91 -32.03
CA MET A 16 -4.75 13.47 -31.89
C MET A 16 -3.67 13.17 -30.84
N PHE A 17 -2.61 13.98 -30.82
CA PHE A 17 -1.55 13.88 -29.84
C PHE A 17 -2.04 14.09 -28.41
N ALA A 18 -2.82 15.14 -28.17
CA ALA A 18 -3.37 15.44 -26.85
C ALA A 18 -4.26 14.28 -26.33
N LEU A 19 -5.06 13.67 -27.22
CA LEU A 19 -5.88 12.50 -26.86
C LEU A 19 -5.02 11.31 -26.43
N VAL A 20 -4.00 10.96 -27.21
CA VAL A 20 -3.10 9.83 -26.90
C VAL A 20 -2.32 10.11 -25.63
N LEU A 21 -1.75 11.31 -25.48
CA LEU A 21 -1.02 11.72 -24.28
C LEU A 21 -1.93 11.61 -23.05
N PHE A 22 -3.11 12.23 -23.10
CA PHE A 22 -4.05 12.22 -21.99
C PHE A 22 -4.48 10.79 -21.60
N PHE A 23 -4.79 9.96 -22.60
CA PHE A 23 -5.19 8.58 -22.38
C PHE A 23 -4.07 7.73 -21.78
N VAL A 24 -2.86 7.81 -22.33
CA VAL A 24 -1.70 7.08 -21.81
C VAL A 24 -1.36 7.54 -20.40
N THR A 25 -1.32 8.85 -20.15
CA THR A 25 -1.09 9.40 -18.81
C THR A 25 -2.14 8.90 -17.82
N PHE A 26 -3.42 8.87 -18.21
CA PHE A 26 -4.50 8.35 -17.38
C PHE A 26 -4.28 6.86 -17.03
N VAL A 27 -3.99 6.02 -18.03
CA VAL A 27 -3.71 4.58 -17.81
C VAL A 27 -2.49 4.38 -16.90
N VAL A 28 -1.43 5.17 -17.09
CA VAL A 28 -0.23 5.13 -16.23
C VAL A 28 -0.56 5.46 -14.78
N ILE A 29 -1.37 6.48 -14.53
CA ILE A 29 -1.81 6.85 -13.18
C ILE A 29 -2.63 5.71 -12.56
N LEU A 30 -3.56 5.11 -13.30
CA LEU A 30 -4.33 3.96 -12.81
C LEU A 30 -3.39 2.81 -12.43
N LEU A 31 -2.46 2.44 -13.31
CA LEU A 31 -1.49 1.39 -13.02
C LEU A 31 -0.64 1.73 -11.79
N TYR A 32 -0.18 2.98 -11.63
CA TYR A 32 0.57 3.43 -10.47
C TYR A 32 -0.23 3.28 -9.16
N VAL A 33 -1.49 3.72 -9.17
CA VAL A 33 -2.37 3.67 -7.99
C VAL A 33 -2.71 2.22 -7.63
N PHE A 34 -3.08 1.38 -8.61
CA PHE A 34 -3.50 0.00 -8.36
C PHE A 34 -2.33 -0.97 -8.14
N SER A 35 -1.15 -0.69 -8.68
CA SER A 35 0.06 -1.48 -8.43
C SER A 35 0.58 -1.34 -6.98
N GLY A 36 0.13 -0.31 -6.26
CA GLY A 36 0.47 -0.02 -4.86
C GLY A 36 -0.05 -0.99 -3.79
N LYS A 37 -0.26 -2.29 -4.10
CA LYS A 37 -0.72 -3.33 -3.15
C LYS A 37 0.16 -3.48 -1.89
N LYS A 38 1.41 -2.98 -1.93
CA LYS A 38 2.33 -3.00 -0.77
C LYS A 38 1.83 -2.19 0.44
N ARG A 39 0.91 -1.23 0.28
CA ARG A 39 0.35 -0.47 1.42
C ARG A 39 -0.66 -1.29 2.25
N GLY A 40 -1.37 -2.25 1.65
CA GLY A 40 -2.34 -3.10 2.36
C GLY A 40 -1.70 -4.10 3.32
N GLN A 41 -0.50 -4.61 3.00
CA GLN A 41 0.18 -5.62 3.82
C GLN A 41 0.57 -5.10 5.22
N ARG A 42 0.82 -3.80 5.36
CA ARG A 42 1.08 -3.17 6.67
C ARG A 42 -0.17 -2.99 7.52
N LEU A 43 -1.36 -3.09 6.92
CA LEU A 43 -2.63 -3.04 7.66
C LEU A 43 -3.04 -4.45 8.10
N GLU A 44 -2.64 -5.50 7.37
CA GLU A 44 -2.87 -6.89 7.80
C GLU A 44 -1.99 -7.30 8.98
N SER A 45 -0.82 -6.69 9.18
CA SER A 45 0.03 -6.98 10.35
C SER A 45 -0.61 -6.64 11.69
N TYR A 46 -1.70 -5.86 11.70
CA TYR A 46 -2.49 -5.52 12.89
C TYR A 46 -3.82 -6.28 12.99
N LYS A 47 -4.09 -7.26 12.10
CA LYS A 47 -5.35 -8.00 12.09
C LYS A 47 -5.53 -8.94 13.29
N TYR A 48 -4.43 -9.30 13.95
CA TYR A 48 -4.43 -10.20 15.12
C TYR A 48 -3.90 -9.49 16.35
N ILE A 49 -4.49 -8.35 16.71
CA ILE A 49 -4.29 -7.78 18.05
C ILE A 49 -5.10 -8.67 19.00
N PRO A 50 -4.46 -9.42 19.91
CA PRO A 50 -5.19 -10.18 20.91
C PRO A 50 -5.96 -9.21 21.81
N PHE A 51 -7.21 -9.54 22.13
CA PHE A 51 -7.95 -8.81 23.15
C PHE A 51 -7.31 -9.09 24.53
N GLU A 52 -7.41 -8.13 25.47
CA GLU A 52 -6.90 -8.33 26.85
C GLU A 52 -7.53 -9.57 27.51
N ASP A 53 -8.76 -9.94 27.11
CA ASP A 53 -9.46 -11.14 27.55
C ASP A 53 -8.95 -12.45 26.90
N ASP A 54 -8.18 -12.37 25.81
CA ASP A 54 -7.58 -13.54 25.13
C ASP A 54 -6.19 -13.91 25.69
N GLU A 55 -5.62 -13.09 26.60
CA GLU A 55 -4.33 -13.38 27.23
C GLU A 55 -4.35 -14.68 28.06
N ASP A 56 -5.51 -15.09 28.55
CA ASP A 56 -5.72 -16.32 29.31
C ASP A 56 -5.65 -17.60 28.44
N ARG A 57 -5.61 -17.46 27.11
CA ARG A 57 -5.63 -18.60 26.18
C ARG A 57 -4.33 -18.81 25.42
N VAL A 58 -3.27 -18.05 25.70
CA VAL A 58 -1.96 -18.25 25.06
C VAL A 58 -1.20 -19.36 25.80
N PRO A 59 -1.04 -20.57 25.23
CA PRO A 59 -0.30 -21.65 25.89
C PRO A 59 1.20 -21.31 25.84
N GLY A 60 1.70 -20.60 26.86
CA GLY A 60 3.12 -20.28 26.96
C GLY A 60 3.50 -19.06 27.81
N ARG A 61 2.57 -18.15 28.14
CA ARG A 61 2.87 -17.07 29.10
C ARG A 61 2.55 -17.52 30.52
N HIS A 62 3.57 -18.00 31.22
CA HIS A 62 3.51 -18.22 32.66
C HIS A 62 3.51 -16.86 33.38
N HIS A 63 2.33 -16.31 33.66
CA HIS A 63 2.20 -15.09 34.45
C HIS A 63 2.65 -15.39 35.89
N LYS A 64 3.87 -14.98 36.26
CA LYS A 64 4.27 -14.93 37.67
C LYS A 64 3.60 -13.69 38.30
N GLY A 65 2.40 -13.88 38.84
CA GLY A 65 1.75 -12.88 39.68
C GLY A 65 2.57 -12.59 40.95
N PRO A 66 2.49 -11.38 41.51
CA PRO A 66 3.28 -10.98 42.67
C PRO A 66 2.91 -11.82 43.89
N LYS A 67 3.89 -12.50 44.48
CA LYS A 67 3.73 -13.22 45.75
C LYS A 67 3.49 -12.19 46.85
N HIS A 68 2.24 -12.06 47.28
CA HIS A 68 1.90 -11.30 48.47
C HIS A 68 2.30 -12.15 49.70
N GLU A 69 3.52 -11.94 50.19
CA GLU A 69 4.02 -12.51 51.44
C GLU A 69 3.24 -11.88 52.59
N ARG A 70 2.20 -12.57 53.04
CA ARG A 70 1.51 -12.28 54.30
C ARG A 70 2.31 -12.99 55.39
N ASN A 71 3.14 -12.23 56.09
CA ASN A 71 3.83 -12.70 57.29
C ASN A 71 2.90 -12.44 58.48
N GLU A 72 2.35 -13.52 59.04
CA GLU A 72 1.77 -13.60 60.40
C GLU A 72 2.80 -14.26 61.33
#